data_AF-A0A0A0EAN2-F1
#
_entry.id   AF-A0A0A0EAN2-F1
#
_cell.length_a   1.000
_cell.length_b   1.000
_cell.length_c   1.000
_cell.angle_alpha   90.00
_cell.angle_beta   90.00
_cell.angle_gamma   90.00
#
_symmetry.space_group_name_H-M   'P 1'
#
loop_
_entity.id
_entity.type
_entity.pdbx_description
1 polymer ?
#
loop_
_entity_poly.entity_id
_entity_poly.type
_entity_poly.pdbx_seq_one_letter_code
_entity_poly.pdbx_strand_id
1 'polypeptide(L)'
;MTWLGLLHLILVIVALAVGTVQFLRRPGTRDHRRRGYLFVGALLVSDVIVFGIYEDSQTPGIFHLLAIISLVSLIVATALVRGRTTLGRRMAHAHVMLWSFGGVVAAGLGQGATAIGQAPWPVILATFAVIAGLALRMDFRARLGAG
;
A
#
# COMPACT_ATOMS: atom_id res chain seq x y z
N MET A 1 -2.14 -0.02 -22.76
CA MET A 1 -2.66 0.47 -21.47
C MET A 1 -4.06 1.02 -21.70
N THR A 2 -5.06 0.50 -20.98
CA THR A 2 -6.44 1.01 -21.04
C THR A 2 -6.58 2.31 -20.23
N TRP A 3 -7.73 2.98 -20.34
CA TRP A 3 -8.02 4.15 -19.50
C TRP A 3 -8.06 3.79 -18.01
N LEU A 4 -8.56 2.60 -17.65
CA LEU A 4 -8.56 2.09 -16.28
C LEU A 4 -7.12 1.90 -15.78
N GLY A 5 -6.25 1.32 -16.62
CA GLY A 5 -4.83 1.16 -16.34
C GLY A 5 -4.13 2.51 -16.10
N LEU A 6 -4.44 3.54 -16.90
CA LEU A 6 -3.89 4.88 -16.70
C LEU A 6 -4.38 5.51 -15.39
N LEU A 7 -5.68 5.40 -15.08
CA LEU A 7 -6.24 5.92 -13.84
C LEU A 7 -5.65 5.20 -12.62
N HIS A 8 -5.51 3.87 -12.68
CA HIS A 8 -4.82 3.07 -11.67
C HIS A 8 -3.39 3.57 -11.45
N LEU A 9 -2.62 3.78 -12.53
CA LEU A 9 -1.25 4.26 -12.44
C LEU A 9 -1.16 5.64 -11.76
N ILE A 10 -2.05 6.57 -12.10
CA ILE A 10 -2.11 7.89 -11.46
C ILE A 10 -2.38 7.76 -9.96
N LEU A 11 -3.35 6.92 -9.57
CA LEU A 11 -3.69 6.68 -8.17
C LEU A 11 -2.55 6.03 -7.40
N VAL A 12 -1.85 5.07 -8.00
CA VAL A 12 -0.64 4.46 -7.44
C VAL A 12 0.45 5.51 -7.23
N ILE A 13 0.72 6.37 -8.22
CA ILE A 13 1.72 7.45 -8.08
C ILE A 13 1.36 8.39 -6.92
N VAL A 14 0.09 8.78 -6.81
CA VAL A 14 -0.40 9.60 -5.69
C VAL A 14 -0.21 8.87 -4.35
N ALA A 15 -0.60 7.60 -4.28
CA ALA A 15 -0.46 6.79 -3.06
C ALA A 15 1.02 6.62 -2.66
N LEU A 16 1.93 6.43 -3.62
CA LEU A 16 3.37 6.34 -3.36
C LEU A 16 3.93 7.66 -2.84
N ALA A 17 3.59 8.79 -3.47
CA ALA A 17 4.04 10.10 -3.02
C ALA A 17 3.56 10.40 -1.59
N VAL A 18 2.27 10.21 -1.34
CA VAL A 18 1.66 10.45 -0.02
C VAL A 18 2.19 9.48 1.04
N GLY A 19 2.30 8.19 0.70
CA GLY A 19 2.82 7.15 1.59
C GLY A 19 4.28 7.38 1.97
N THR A 20 5.12 7.79 1.03
CA THR A 20 6.52 8.13 1.28
C THR A 20 6.62 9.28 2.28
N VAL A 21 5.88 10.38 2.04
CA VAL A 21 5.82 11.52 2.97
C VAL A 21 5.27 11.11 4.34
N GLN A 22 4.32 10.17 4.38
CA GLN A 22 3.72 9.65 5.60
C GLN A 22 4.73 8.92 6.48
N PHE A 23 5.66 8.16 5.87
CA PHE A 23 6.76 7.53 6.62
C PHE A 23 7.86 8.53 6.99
N LEU A 24 8.19 9.50 6.15
CA LEU A 24 9.25 10.46 6.50
C LEU A 24 8.85 11.42 7.63
N ARG A 25 7.56 11.66 7.85
CA ARG A 25 7.06 12.59 8.87
C ARG A 25 6.65 11.89 10.17
N ARG A 26 6.59 12.68 11.24
CA ARG A 26 6.19 12.21 12.57
C ARG A 26 4.74 11.65 12.55
N PRO A 27 4.50 10.44 13.09
CA PRO A 27 3.17 9.86 13.19
C PRO A 27 2.31 10.56 14.26
N GLY A 28 1.00 10.30 14.25
CA GLY A 28 0.08 10.76 15.30
C GLY A 28 -0.35 12.24 15.25
N THR A 29 0.15 13.01 14.29
CA THR A 29 -0.24 14.42 14.10
C THR A 29 -1.56 14.55 13.31
N ARG A 30 -2.22 15.72 13.38
CA ARG A 30 -3.39 16.03 12.52
C ARG A 30 -3.04 15.90 11.03
N ASP A 31 -1.84 16.32 10.71
CA ASP A 31 -1.19 16.20 9.41
C ASP A 31 -1.03 14.75 8.95
N HIS A 32 -0.57 13.87 9.85
CA HIS A 32 -0.49 12.42 9.61
C HIS A 32 -1.88 11.86 9.29
N ARG A 33 -2.92 12.25 10.04
CA ARG A 33 -4.29 11.79 9.79
C ARG A 33 -4.81 12.23 8.42
N ARG A 34 -4.60 13.49 8.01
CA ARG A 34 -5.04 14.00 6.71
C ARG A 34 -4.39 13.27 5.54
N ARG A 35 -3.06 13.08 5.58
CA ARG A 35 -2.32 12.30 4.59
C ARG A 35 -2.74 10.83 4.59
N GLY A 36 -2.99 10.26 5.77
CA GLY A 36 -3.50 8.89 5.92
C GLY A 36 -4.83 8.69 5.18
N TYR A 37 -5.77 9.61 5.31
CA TYR A 37 -7.03 9.54 4.55
C TYR A 37 -6.82 9.67 3.04
N LEU A 38 -5.92 10.54 2.60
CA LEU A 38 -5.60 10.68 1.17
C LEU A 38 -4.97 9.39 0.62
N PHE A 39 -4.03 8.79 1.36
CA PHE A 39 -3.42 7.51 1.00
C PHE A 39 -4.47 6.39 0.92
N VAL A 40 -5.29 6.23 1.96
CA VAL A 40 -6.33 5.19 2.01
C VAL A 40 -7.37 5.39 0.92
N GLY A 41 -7.78 6.63 0.66
CA GLY A 41 -8.71 6.96 -0.42
C GLY A 41 -8.15 6.63 -1.80
N ALA A 42 -6.91 7.03 -2.08
CA ALA A 42 -6.24 6.72 -3.33
C ALA A 42 -6.10 5.20 -3.52
N LEU A 43 -5.65 4.48 -2.49
CA LEU A 43 -5.48 3.04 -2.54
C LEU A 43 -6.81 2.30 -2.71
N LEU A 44 -7.86 2.71 -1.98
CA LEU A 44 -9.19 2.12 -2.11
C LEU A 44 -9.75 2.25 -3.53
N VAL A 45 -9.65 3.43 -4.13
CA VAL A 45 -10.12 3.65 -5.51
C VAL A 45 -9.25 2.85 -6.49
N SER A 46 -7.93 2.79 -6.26
CA SER A 46 -7.00 1.99 -7.06
C SER A 46 -7.37 0.51 -7.04
N ASP A 47 -7.60 -0.06 -5.86
CA ASP A 47 -7.97 -1.47 -5.67
C ASP A 47 -9.29 -1.81 -6.38
N VAL A 48 -10.29 -0.91 -6.32
CA VAL A 48 -11.56 -1.09 -7.04
C VAL A 48 -11.36 -1.09 -8.56
N ILE A 49 -10.51 -0.20 -9.08
CA ILE A 49 -10.22 -0.10 -10.51
C ILE A 49 -9.54 -1.37 -11.04
N VAL A 50 -8.65 -1.99 -10.26
CA VAL A 50 -7.94 -3.22 -10.64
C VAL A 50 -8.90 -4.35 -11.03
N PHE A 51 -10.08 -4.45 -10.40
CA PHE A 51 -11.05 -5.48 -10.77
C PHE A 51 -11.58 -5.37 -12.21
N GLY A 52 -11.45 -4.20 -12.83
CA GLY A 52 -11.79 -3.96 -14.24
C GLY A 52 -10.61 -4.10 -15.22
N ILE A 53 -9.39 -4.35 -14.73
CA ILE A 53 -8.18 -4.47 -15.55
C ILE A 53 -7.86 -5.95 -15.77
N TYR A 54 -7.63 -6.34 -17.02
CA TYR A 54 -7.31 -7.72 -17.43
C TYR A 54 -6.12 -7.78 -18.42
N GLU A 55 -5.31 -6.73 -18.44
CA GLU A 55 -4.23 -6.54 -19.43
C GLU A 55 -3.11 -7.58 -19.29
N ASP A 56 -2.94 -8.18 -18.11
CA ASP A 56 -1.87 -9.13 -17.79
C ASP A 56 -2.26 -10.61 -17.99
N SER A 57 -3.52 -10.98 -17.77
CA SER A 57 -3.94 -12.38 -17.70
C SER A 57 -5.23 -12.73 -18.47
N GLN A 58 -5.90 -11.75 -19.10
CA GLN A 58 -7.21 -11.89 -19.77
C GLN A 58 -8.36 -12.50 -18.92
N THR A 59 -8.06 -12.86 -17.67
CA THR A 59 -8.90 -13.51 -16.66
C THR A 59 -8.51 -12.93 -15.30
N PRO A 60 -9.31 -13.08 -14.22
CA PRO A 60 -8.91 -12.60 -12.89
C PRO A 60 -7.55 -13.17 -12.49
N GLY A 61 -6.56 -12.29 -12.37
CA GLY A 61 -5.16 -12.65 -12.18
C GLY A 61 -4.66 -12.35 -10.78
N ILE A 62 -3.34 -12.30 -10.64
CA ILE A 62 -2.70 -11.99 -9.36
C ILE A 62 -3.02 -10.59 -8.86
N PHE A 63 -3.16 -9.61 -9.76
CA PHE A 63 -3.44 -8.25 -9.33
C PHE A 63 -4.81 -8.16 -8.64
N HIS A 64 -5.82 -8.93 -9.08
CA HIS A 64 -7.11 -9.04 -8.39
C HIS A 64 -6.96 -9.65 -7.00
N LEU A 65 -6.17 -10.72 -6.86
CA LEU A 65 -5.89 -11.33 -5.55
C LEU A 65 -5.15 -10.35 -4.62
N LEU A 66 -4.15 -9.64 -5.13
CA LEU A 66 -3.41 -8.63 -4.37
C LEU A 66 -4.29 -7.43 -3.98
N ALA A 67 -5.23 -7.02 -4.84
CA ALA A 67 -6.22 -6.00 -4.51
C ALA A 67 -7.14 -6.46 -3.37
N ILE A 68 -7.58 -7.73 -3.34
CA ILE A 68 -8.35 -8.27 -2.21
C ILE A 68 -7.54 -8.21 -0.91
N ILE A 69 -6.27 -8.64 -0.95
CA ILE A 69 -5.38 -8.59 0.22
C ILE A 69 -5.17 -7.13 0.68
N SER A 70 -5.02 -6.19 -0.26
CA SER A 70 -4.91 -4.76 0.01
C SER A 70 -6.17 -4.21 0.68
N LEU A 71 -7.36 -4.53 0.17
CA LEU A 71 -8.64 -4.13 0.76
C LEU A 71 -8.80 -4.65 2.19
N VAL A 72 -8.48 -5.92 2.43
CA VAL A 72 -8.50 -6.50 3.79
C VAL A 72 -7.52 -5.75 4.70
N SER A 73 -6.32 -5.45 4.21
CA SER A 73 -5.30 -4.70 4.95
C SER A 73 -5.78 -3.29 5.30
N LEU A 74 -6.48 -2.60 4.39
CA LEU A 74 -7.08 -1.28 4.65
C LEU A 74 -8.17 -1.34 5.73
N ILE A 75 -9.02 -2.37 5.69
CA ILE A 75 -10.05 -2.58 6.73
C ILE A 75 -9.39 -2.80 8.09
N VAL A 76 -8.37 -3.65 8.16
CA VAL A 76 -7.62 -3.92 9.39
C VAL A 76 -6.90 -2.65 9.88
N ALA A 77 -6.17 -1.94 9.00
CA ALA A 77 -5.45 -0.73 9.35
C ALA A 77 -6.37 0.36 9.91
N THR A 78 -7.55 0.55 9.29
CA THR A 78 -8.54 1.54 9.74
C THR A 78 -9.22 1.10 11.04
N ALA A 79 -9.49 -0.19 11.24
CA ALA A 79 -10.03 -0.71 12.49
C ALA A 79 -9.06 -0.51 13.67
N LEU A 80 -7.75 -0.70 13.45
CA LEU A 80 -6.73 -0.57 14.50
C LEU A 80 -6.66 0.84 15.10
N VAL A 81 -6.96 1.87 14.30
CA VAL A 81 -6.96 3.28 14.74
C VAL A 81 -8.32 3.79 15.22
N ARG A 82 -9.39 2.99 15.12
CA ARG A 82 -10.70 3.31 15.69
C ARG A 82 -10.72 3.02 17.19
N GLY A 83 -11.25 3.95 17.99
CA GLY A 83 -11.37 3.82 19.44
C GLY A 83 -10.08 4.08 20.22
N ARG A 84 -9.96 3.49 21.42
CA ARG A 84 -8.77 3.66 22.28
C ARG A 84 -7.54 3.01 21.64
N THR A 85 -6.56 3.83 21.28
CA THR A 85 -5.33 3.39 20.62
C THR A 85 -4.22 3.15 21.64
N THR A 86 -4.00 1.89 21.99
CA THR A 86 -2.84 1.45 22.79
C THR A 86 -1.56 1.42 21.94
N LEU A 87 -0.39 1.37 22.58
CA LEU A 87 0.89 1.25 21.88
C LEU A 87 0.92 0.02 20.94
N GLY A 88 0.43 -1.14 21.41
CA GLY A 88 0.32 -2.34 20.60
C GLY A 88 -0.55 -2.15 19.35
N ARG A 89 -1.71 -1.48 19.46
CA ARG A 89 -2.56 -1.17 18.29
C ARG A 89 -1.88 -0.21 17.32
N ARG A 90 -1.13 0.79 17.83
CA ARG A 90 -0.37 1.71 16.99
C ARG A 90 0.77 1.00 16.26
N MET A 91 1.47 0.08 16.93
CA MET A 91 2.50 -0.76 16.31
C MET A 91 1.91 -1.69 15.24
N ALA A 92 0.78 -2.34 15.53
CA ALA A 92 0.08 -3.16 14.56
C ALA A 92 -0.38 -2.33 13.35
N HIS A 93 -0.96 -1.15 13.58
CA HIS A 93 -1.34 -0.23 12.50
C HIS A 93 -0.12 0.13 11.65
N ALA A 94 1.01 0.46 12.28
CA ALA A 94 2.23 0.81 11.55
C ALA A 94 2.79 -0.36 10.72
N HIS A 95 2.73 -1.60 11.22
CA HIS A 95 3.09 -2.79 10.46
C HIS A 95 2.17 -3.00 9.25
N VAL A 96 0.85 -2.95 9.46
CA VAL A 96 -0.12 -3.13 8.38
C VAL A 96 0.08 -2.04 7.32
N MET A 97 0.29 -0.79 7.72
CA MET A 97 0.55 0.31 6.79
C MET A 97 1.87 0.15 6.03
N LEU A 98 2.92 -0.43 6.65
CA LEU A 98 4.16 -0.77 5.95
C LEU A 98 3.92 -1.82 4.86
N TRP A 99 3.16 -2.88 5.17
CA TRP A 99 2.80 -3.90 4.20
C TRP A 99 1.90 -3.34 3.09
N SER A 100 0.91 -2.51 3.42
CA SER A 100 0.06 -1.84 2.41
C SER A 100 0.89 -0.96 1.48
N PHE A 101 1.83 -0.18 2.02
CA PHE A 101 2.73 0.62 1.19
C PHE A 101 3.61 -0.25 0.27
N GLY A 102 4.12 -1.37 0.80
CA GLY A 102 4.81 -2.37 0.00
C GLY A 102 3.95 -2.92 -1.14
N GLY A 103 2.67 -3.18 -0.88
CA GLY A 103 1.70 -3.58 -1.89
C GLY A 103 1.54 -2.55 -3.00
N VAL A 104 1.46 -1.25 -2.67
CA VAL A 104 1.39 -0.17 -3.67
C VAL A 104 2.66 -0.11 -4.53
N VAL A 105 3.83 -0.26 -3.92
CA VAL A 105 5.11 -0.33 -4.65
C VAL A 105 5.12 -1.52 -5.61
N ALA A 106 4.71 -2.69 -5.13
CA ALA A 106 4.64 -3.91 -5.92
C ALA A 106 3.64 -3.78 -7.08
N ALA A 107 2.48 -3.16 -6.85
CA ALA A 107 1.47 -2.91 -7.88
C ALA A 107 1.98 -1.95 -8.97
N GLY A 108 2.61 -0.84 -8.57
CA GLY A 108 3.15 0.14 -9.53
C GLY A 108 4.28 -0.43 -10.38
N LEU A 109 5.24 -1.11 -9.74
CA LEU A 109 6.34 -1.74 -10.46
C LEU A 109 5.88 -2.94 -11.31
N GLY A 110 4.94 -3.74 -10.79
CA GLY A 110 4.35 -4.85 -11.51
C GLY A 110 3.59 -4.38 -12.76
N GLN A 111 2.76 -3.34 -12.64
CA GLN A 111 2.09 -2.74 -13.79
C GLN A 111 3.11 -2.19 -14.81
N GLY A 112 4.17 -1.53 -14.35
CA GLY A 112 5.26 -1.06 -15.19
C GLY A 112 5.94 -2.18 -15.96
N ALA A 113 6.23 -3.30 -15.29
CA ALA A 113 6.79 -4.51 -15.92
C ALA A 113 5.85 -5.07 -17.00
N THR A 114 4.56 -5.23 -16.69
CA THR A 114 3.56 -5.69 -17.67
C THR A 114 3.49 -4.74 -18.87
N ALA A 115 3.55 -3.42 -18.64
CA ALA A 115 3.47 -2.42 -19.71
C ALA A 115 4.65 -2.49 -20.70
N ILE A 116 5.81 -2.98 -20.27
CA ILE A 116 6.98 -3.19 -21.13
C ILE A 116 7.15 -4.65 -21.60
N GLY A 117 6.10 -5.47 -21.44
CA GLY A 117 6.09 -6.88 -21.88
C GLY A 117 6.92 -7.83 -21.01
N GLN A 118 7.26 -7.42 -19.78
CA GLN A 118 7.99 -8.25 -18.81
C GLN A 118 7.03 -8.91 -17.83
N ALA A 119 7.44 -10.07 -17.30
CA ALA A 119 6.69 -10.72 -16.24
C ALA A 119 6.72 -9.88 -14.95
N PRO A 120 5.58 -9.63 -14.29
CA PRO A 120 5.53 -8.77 -13.10
C PRO A 120 6.03 -9.45 -11.81
N TRP A 121 6.06 -10.79 -11.78
CA TRP A 121 6.36 -11.57 -10.58
C TRP A 121 7.72 -11.28 -9.92
N PRO A 122 8.84 -11.17 -10.67
CA PRO A 122 10.14 -10.94 -10.06
C PRO A 122 10.18 -9.64 -9.26
N VAL A 123 9.59 -8.56 -9.80
CA VAL A 123 9.60 -7.26 -9.12
C VAL A 123 8.63 -7.20 -7.94
N ILE A 124 7.49 -7.89 -8.03
CA ILE A 124 6.55 -8.05 -6.91
C ILE A 124 7.23 -8.79 -5.74
N LEU A 125 7.87 -9.93 -6.03
CA LEU A 125 8.55 -10.74 -5.01
C LEU A 125 9.74 -9.98 -4.40
N ALA A 126 10.55 -9.32 -5.22
CA ALA A 126 11.65 -8.48 -4.74
C ALA A 126 11.15 -7.37 -3.82
N THR A 127 10.04 -6.71 -4.17
CA THR A 127 9.43 -5.67 -3.34
C THR A 127 9.02 -6.23 -1.97
N PHE A 128 8.30 -7.35 -1.94
CA PHE A 128 7.88 -7.95 -0.66
C PHE A 128 9.07 -8.45 0.18
N ALA A 129 10.13 -8.95 -0.45
CA ALA A 129 11.36 -9.33 0.27
C ALA A 129 12.03 -8.11 0.94
N VAL A 130 12.12 -6.98 0.23
CA VAL A 130 12.64 -5.72 0.80
C VAL A 130 11.77 -5.25 1.95
N ILE A 131 10.45 -5.26 1.78
CA ILE A 131 9.49 -4.82 2.81
C ILE A 131 9.53 -5.74 4.03
N ALA A 132 9.67 -7.06 3.85
CA ALA A 132 9.87 -8.01 4.94
C ALA A 132 11.16 -7.68 5.71
N GLY A 133 12.27 -7.42 5.01
CA GLY A 133 13.53 -7.01 5.62
C GLY A 133 13.40 -5.71 6.43
N LEU A 134 12.66 -4.73 5.93
CA LEU A 134 12.35 -3.50 6.65
C LEU A 134 11.48 -3.77 7.89
N ALA A 135 10.41 -4.55 7.75
CA ALA A 135 9.50 -4.89 8.85
C ALA A 135 10.23 -5.58 10.01
N LEU A 136 11.20 -6.43 9.72
CA LEU A 136 12.00 -7.13 10.73
C LEU A 136 13.04 -6.23 11.42
N ARG A 137 13.51 -5.17 10.76
CA ARG A 137 14.55 -4.27 11.29
C ARG A 137 14.00 -3.01 11.96
N MET A 138 12.78 -2.61 11.62
CA MET A 138 12.20 -1.37 12.11
C MET A 138 11.69 -1.49 13.54
N ASP A 139 12.29 -0.72 14.45
CA ASP A 139 11.75 -0.55 15.80
C ASP A 139 10.58 0.44 15.78
N PHE A 140 9.38 -0.09 15.57
CA PHE A 140 8.14 0.68 15.62
C PHE A 140 7.87 1.26 17.01
N ARG A 141 8.36 0.63 18.09
CA ARG A 141 8.16 1.13 19.44
C ARG A 141 8.96 2.40 19.66
N ALA A 142 10.23 2.41 19.30
CA ALA A 142 11.07 3.60 19.36
C ALA A 142 10.48 4.74 18.51
N ARG A 143 10.04 4.44 17.28
CA ARG A 143 9.47 5.43 16.36
C ARG A 143 8.14 6.03 16.84
N LEU A 144 7.32 5.26 17.54
CA LEU A 144 6.03 5.72 18.09
C LEU A 144 6.15 6.33 19.49
N GLY A 145 7.21 6.01 20.23
CA GLY A 145 7.48 6.50 21.59
C GLY A 145 8.38 7.73 21.68
N ALA A 146 9.04 8.14 20.59
CA ALA A 146 9.84 9.37 20.52
C ALA A 146 9.01 10.67 20.44
N GLY A 147 7.83 10.70 21.07
CA GLY A 147 6.87 11.81 21.01
C GLY A 147 6.25 12.11 22.36
#